data_AF-A0A356EBM6-F1
#
_entry.id   AF-A0A356EBM6-F1
#
_cell.length_a   1.000
_cell.length_b   1.000
_cell.length_c   1.000
_cell.angle_alpha   90.00
_cell.angle_beta   90.00
_cell.angle_gamma   90.00
#
_symmetry.space_group_name_H-M   'P 1'
#
loop_
_entity.id
_entity.type
_entity.pdbx_description
1 polymer ?
#
loop_
_entity_poly.entity_id
_entity_poly.type
_entity_poly.pdbx_seq_one_letter_code
_entity_poly.pdbx_strand_id
1 'polypeptide(L)'
;EAELVQIADTLRRYQMDAVIATNTTISRDNVTGLKNAEQIGGLSGRPLQNKSTQIIRRLYQELKGDIPIIGSGGIDDVYNAQEKIHAGAELLQIYSGLIYQGPTLVKRLVEAIK
;
A
#
# COMPACT_ATOMS: atom_id res chain seq x y z
N GLU A 1 7.76 13.34 7.56
CA GLU A 1 7.42 12.71 8.86
C GLU A 1 6.28 13.44 9.58
N ALA A 2 6.35 14.76 9.76
CA ALA A 2 5.28 15.52 10.43
C ALA A 2 3.89 15.37 9.79
N GLU A 3 3.81 15.25 8.46
CA GLU A 3 2.52 15.14 7.74
C GLU A 3 1.73 13.87 8.10
N LEU A 4 2.38 12.70 8.23
CA LEU A 4 1.67 11.46 8.56
C LEU A 4 1.04 11.51 9.96
N VAL A 5 1.75 12.12 10.91
CA VAL A 5 1.24 12.34 12.28
C VAL A 5 0.00 13.24 12.24
N GLN A 6 0.07 14.34 11.50
CA GLN A 6 -1.06 15.26 11.34
C GLN A 6 -2.27 14.59 10.66
N ILE A 7 -2.03 13.74 9.66
CA ILE A 7 -3.08 12.95 9.01
C ILE A 7 -3.71 11.99 10.03
N ALA A 8 -2.91 11.21 10.76
CA ALA A 8 -3.41 10.28 11.76
C ALA A 8 -4.24 10.96 12.85
N ASP A 9 -3.76 12.10 13.37
CA ASP A 9 -4.50 12.91 14.35
C ASP A 9 -5.83 13.42 13.79
N THR A 10 -5.85 13.81 12.52
CA THR A 10 -7.06 14.27 11.84
C THR A 10 -8.07 13.13 11.67
N LEU A 11 -7.61 11.96 11.20
CA LEU A 11 -8.46 10.78 11.05
C LEU A 11 -9.12 10.38 12.38
N ARG A 12 -8.35 10.37 13.48
CA ARG A 12 -8.85 10.07 14.82
C ARG A 12 -9.81 11.14 15.33
N ARG A 13 -9.47 12.42 15.17
CA ARG A 13 -10.31 13.56 15.61
C ARG A 13 -11.70 13.52 14.98
N TYR A 14 -11.78 13.17 13.71
CA TYR A 14 -13.04 13.12 12.97
C TYR A 14 -13.67 11.73 12.89
N GLN A 15 -13.14 10.76 13.65
CA GLN A 15 -13.70 9.41 13.77
C GLN A 15 -13.93 8.74 12.40
N MET A 16 -12.93 8.81 11.52
CA MET A 16 -13.00 8.14 10.22
C MET A 16 -13.05 6.62 10.39
N ASP A 17 -13.89 5.96 9.58
CA ASP A 17 -14.10 4.51 9.68
C ASP A 17 -12.89 3.68 9.23
N ALA A 18 -12.11 4.18 8.26
CA ALA A 18 -10.93 3.52 7.72
C ALA A 18 -10.07 4.48 6.91
N VAL A 19 -8.84 4.05 6.55
CA VAL A 19 -7.95 4.77 5.64
C VAL A 19 -7.31 3.82 4.63
N ILE A 20 -7.23 4.24 3.35
CA ILE A 20 -6.50 3.51 2.31
C ILE A 20 -5.07 4.02 2.23
N ALA A 21 -4.10 3.12 2.34
CA ALA A 21 -2.68 3.41 2.23
C ALA A 21 -2.01 2.41 1.26
N THR A 22 -1.60 2.75 0.04
CA THR A 22 -1.41 4.11 -0.51
C THR A 22 -1.98 4.30 -1.92
N ASN A 23 -2.04 5.57 -2.35
CA ASN A 23 -2.17 5.92 -3.76
C ASN A 23 -0.81 5.73 -4.48
N THR A 24 -0.77 6.06 -5.78
CA THR A 24 0.42 6.10 -6.63
C THR A 24 1.50 7.06 -6.10
N THR A 25 2.74 6.89 -6.56
CA THR A 25 3.87 7.80 -6.22
C THR A 25 4.33 8.60 -7.42
N ILE A 26 4.75 9.84 -7.20
CA ILE A 26 5.44 10.65 -8.21
C ILE A 26 6.95 10.36 -8.28
N SER A 27 7.54 9.77 -7.23
CA SER A 27 8.96 9.38 -7.24
C SER A 27 9.24 8.32 -8.33
N ARG A 28 10.43 8.41 -8.93
CA ARG A 28 10.91 7.56 -10.02
C ARG A 28 12.16 6.76 -9.66
N ASP A 29 12.61 6.84 -8.41
CA ASP A 29 13.89 6.27 -7.96
C ASP A 29 14.03 4.79 -8.31
N ASN A 30 12.94 4.03 -8.15
CA ASN A 30 12.88 2.58 -8.40
C ASN A 30 12.70 2.17 -9.87
N VAL A 31 12.62 3.12 -10.80
CA VAL A 31 12.47 2.86 -12.24
C VAL A 31 13.49 3.62 -13.09
N THR A 32 14.49 4.25 -12.47
CA THR A 32 15.55 5.01 -13.14
C THR A 32 16.22 4.18 -14.25
N GLY A 33 16.33 4.75 -15.44
CA GLY A 33 16.96 4.09 -16.60
C GLY A 33 16.06 3.07 -17.32
N LEU A 34 14.84 2.80 -16.84
CA LEU A 34 13.87 1.98 -17.56
C LEU A 34 13.15 2.79 -18.65
N LYS A 35 12.62 2.07 -19.64
CA LYS A 35 11.73 2.67 -20.64
C LYS A 35 10.56 3.35 -19.95
N ASN A 36 10.27 4.59 -20.36
CA ASN A 36 9.20 5.44 -19.82
C ASN A 36 9.41 5.97 -18.38
N ALA A 37 10.61 5.84 -17.79
CA ALA A 37 10.88 6.36 -16.44
C ALA A 37 10.56 7.86 -16.28
N GLU A 38 10.78 8.63 -17.35
CA GLU A 38 10.56 10.09 -17.39
C GLU A 38 9.10 10.50 -17.65
N GLN A 39 8.16 9.56 -17.77
CA GLN A 39 6.75 9.90 -17.94
C GLN A 39 6.19 10.57 -16.69
N ILE A 40 5.42 11.64 -16.88
CA ILE A 40 4.70 12.33 -15.81
C ILE A 40 3.52 11.50 -15.29
N GLY A 41 3.11 11.74 -14.05
CA GLY A 41 1.94 11.11 -13.42
C GLY A 41 2.28 10.09 -12.32
N GLY A 42 1.29 9.29 -11.93
CA GLY A 42 1.42 8.32 -10.84
C GLY A 42 2.09 7.01 -11.27
N LEU A 43 3.07 6.55 -10.50
CA LEU A 43 3.67 5.20 -10.60
C LEU A 43 3.04 4.26 -9.59
N SER A 44 2.72 3.06 -10.07
CA SER A 44 2.04 1.98 -9.33
C SER A 44 2.84 0.67 -9.40
N GLY A 45 2.35 -0.35 -8.69
CA GLY A 45 2.87 -1.71 -8.80
C GLY A 45 4.14 -1.95 -8.00
N ARG A 46 4.94 -2.95 -8.41
CA ARG A 46 6.11 -3.43 -7.66
C ARG A 46 7.09 -2.33 -7.21
N PRO A 47 7.39 -1.28 -8.01
CA PRO A 47 8.23 -0.18 -7.55
C PRO A 47 7.71 0.56 -6.31
N LEU A 48 6.41 0.46 -6.00
CA LEU A 48 5.78 1.08 -4.85
C LEU A 48 5.74 0.17 -3.61
N GLN A 49 6.05 -1.13 -3.72
CA GLN A 49 5.86 -2.13 -2.66
C GLN A 49 6.51 -1.68 -1.33
N ASN A 50 7.83 -1.43 -1.33
CA ASN A 50 8.57 -1.11 -0.12
C ASN A 50 8.06 0.19 0.54
N LYS A 51 7.92 1.24 -0.28
CA LYS A 51 7.51 2.57 0.19
C LYS A 51 6.10 2.55 0.76
N SER A 52 5.15 1.91 0.07
CA SER A 52 3.77 1.80 0.57
C SER A 52 3.68 0.97 1.84
N THR A 53 4.44 -0.12 1.98
CA THR A 53 4.49 -0.93 3.20
C THR A 53 5.08 -0.14 4.38
N GLN A 54 6.10 0.69 4.16
CA GLN A 54 6.64 1.59 5.19
C GLN A 54 5.61 2.64 5.66
N ILE A 55 4.83 3.21 4.72
CA ILE A 55 3.75 4.15 5.05
C ILE A 55 2.66 3.46 5.87
N ILE A 56 2.22 2.25 5.49
CA ILE A 56 1.26 1.45 6.27
C ILE A 56 1.78 1.24 7.68
N ARG A 57 3.02 0.78 7.85
CA ARG A 57 3.64 0.55 9.16
C ARG A 57 3.65 1.80 10.02
N ARG A 58 4.04 2.93 9.44
CA ARG A 58 4.08 4.19 10.19
C ARG A 58 2.68 4.65 10.58
N LEU A 59 1.74 4.60 9.63
CA LEU A 59 0.37 5.03 9.86
C LEU A 59 -0.30 4.17 10.94
N TYR A 60 -0.05 2.86 10.94
CA TYR A 60 -0.52 1.94 11.99
C TYR A 60 -0.01 2.33 13.38
N GLN A 61 1.28 2.68 13.50
CA GLN A 61 1.88 3.15 14.75
C GLN A 61 1.22 4.44 15.27
N GLU A 62 0.92 5.40 14.38
CA GLU A 62 0.30 6.66 14.76
C GLU A 62 -1.19 6.51 15.11
N LEU A 63 -1.90 5.66 14.36
CA LEU A 63 -3.31 5.36 14.59
C LEU A 63 -3.54 4.47 15.81
N LYS A 64 -2.50 3.81 16.32
CA LYS A 64 -2.54 2.90 17.48
C LYS A 64 -3.55 1.77 17.34
N GLY A 65 -3.87 1.39 16.10
CA GLY A 65 -4.90 0.39 15.79
C GLY A 65 -6.35 0.86 15.94
N ASP A 66 -6.60 2.16 16.20
CA ASP A 66 -7.97 2.68 16.38
C ASP A 66 -8.75 2.78 15.06
N ILE A 67 -8.05 2.92 13.93
CA ILE A 67 -8.65 3.10 12.60
C ILE A 67 -8.07 2.04 11.65
N PRO A 68 -8.91 1.17 11.07
CA PRO A 68 -8.49 0.16 10.11
C PRO A 68 -7.77 0.73 8.88
N ILE A 69 -6.71 0.03 8.46
CA ILE A 69 -5.94 0.38 7.27
C ILE A 69 -6.21 -0.61 6.14
N ILE A 70 -6.58 -0.08 4.98
CA ILE A 70 -6.69 -0.83 3.72
C ILE A 70 -5.37 -0.64 2.94
N GLY A 71 -4.56 -1.68 2.87
CA GLY A 71 -3.25 -1.68 2.23
C GLY A 71 -3.31 -1.77 0.70
N SER A 72 -2.66 -0.85 0.01
CA SER A 72 -2.54 -0.79 -1.45
C SER A 72 -1.11 -0.45 -1.88
N GLY A 73 -0.72 -0.91 -3.06
CA GLY A 73 0.57 -0.61 -3.71
C GLY A 73 1.54 -1.79 -3.74
N GLY A 74 1.84 -2.31 -4.93
CA GLY A 74 2.88 -3.34 -5.11
C GLY A 74 2.54 -4.73 -4.58
N ILE A 75 1.26 -5.08 -4.52
CA ILE A 75 0.79 -6.43 -4.14
C ILE A 75 0.66 -7.28 -5.42
N ASP A 76 1.65 -8.13 -5.68
CA ASP A 76 1.70 -9.01 -6.85
C ASP A 76 2.01 -10.48 -6.52
N ASP A 77 2.24 -10.79 -5.24
CA ASP A 77 2.39 -12.14 -4.72
C ASP A 77 1.95 -12.23 -3.24
N VAL A 78 1.94 -13.44 -2.70
CA VAL A 78 1.53 -13.72 -1.31
C VAL A 78 2.47 -13.07 -0.31
N TYR A 79 3.77 -13.04 -0.57
CA TYR A 79 4.76 -12.48 0.33
C TYR A 79 4.52 -10.98 0.52
N ASN A 80 4.38 -10.25 -0.58
CA ASN A 80 4.13 -8.80 -0.57
C ASN A 80 2.78 -8.45 0.09
N ALA A 81 1.79 -9.32 -0.04
CA ALA A 81 0.51 -9.17 0.63
C ALA A 81 0.62 -9.37 2.15
N GLN A 82 1.30 -10.43 2.58
CA GLN A 82 1.56 -10.72 4.00
C GLN A 82 2.39 -9.62 4.66
N GLU A 83 3.39 -9.07 3.96
CA GLU A 83 4.18 -7.95 4.48
C GLU A 83 3.32 -6.73 4.82
N LYS A 84 2.29 -6.44 4.03
CA LYS A 84 1.37 -5.33 4.32
C LYS A 84 0.47 -5.61 5.51
N ILE A 85 0.00 -6.85 5.65
CA ILE A 85 -0.80 -7.25 6.81
C ILE A 85 0.05 -7.17 8.08
N HIS A 86 1.28 -7.69 8.05
CA HIS A 86 2.22 -7.55 9.17
C HIS A 86 2.63 -6.09 9.45
N ALA A 87 2.51 -5.20 8.45
CA ALA A 87 2.70 -3.77 8.65
C ALA A 87 1.48 -3.08 9.31
N GLY A 88 0.33 -3.76 9.44
CA GLY A 88 -0.86 -3.23 10.10
C GLY A 88 -2.05 -2.97 9.17
N ALA A 89 -2.01 -3.44 7.92
CA ALA A 89 -3.20 -3.45 7.07
C ALA A 89 -4.15 -4.59 7.46
N GLU A 90 -5.45 -4.31 7.49
CA GLU A 90 -6.50 -5.31 7.76
C GLU A 90 -7.14 -5.83 6.48
N LEU A 91 -7.17 -5.00 5.44
CA LEU A 91 -7.66 -5.36 4.10
C LEU A 91 -6.62 -4.97 3.05
N LEU A 92 -6.68 -5.63 1.89
CA LEU A 92 -5.77 -5.39 0.78
C LEU A 92 -6.51 -4.99 -0.49
N GLN A 93 -5.92 -4.04 -1.25
CA GLN A 93 -6.37 -3.64 -2.57
C GLN A 93 -5.31 -3.95 -3.62
N ILE A 94 -5.74 -4.53 -4.74
CA ILE A 94 -4.85 -4.95 -5.82
C ILE A 94 -5.26 -4.27 -7.13
N TYR A 95 -4.26 -3.80 -7.89
CA TYR A 95 -4.45 -3.29 -9.25
C TYR A 95 -3.34 -3.81 -10.15
N SER A 96 -2.12 -3.28 -10.08
CA SER A 96 -1.03 -3.69 -10.98
C SER A 96 -0.74 -5.19 -10.92
N GLY A 97 -0.89 -5.81 -9.74
CA GLY A 97 -0.78 -7.26 -9.60
C GLY A 97 -1.74 -8.03 -10.52
N LEU A 98 -2.99 -7.57 -10.67
CA LEU A 98 -3.97 -8.20 -11.57
C LEU A 98 -3.54 -8.10 -13.04
N ILE A 99 -2.92 -6.99 -13.45
CA ILE A 99 -2.47 -6.78 -14.83
C ILE A 99 -1.40 -7.82 -15.21
N TYR A 100 -0.44 -8.07 -14.32
CA TYR A 100 0.71 -8.93 -14.64
C TYR A 100 0.52 -10.40 -14.25
N GLN A 101 -0.28 -10.68 -13.22
CA GLN A 101 -0.47 -12.03 -12.68
C GLN A 101 -1.80 -12.66 -13.10
N GLY A 102 -2.73 -11.85 -13.62
CA GLY A 102 -4.09 -12.28 -13.93
C GLY A 102 -4.97 -12.53 -12.70
N PRO A 103 -6.22 -12.99 -12.91
CA PRO A 103 -7.21 -13.17 -11.85
C PRO A 103 -6.86 -14.31 -10.86
N THR A 104 -5.99 -15.25 -11.25
CA THR A 104 -5.53 -16.34 -10.37
C THR A 104 -4.77 -15.81 -9.15
N LEU A 105 -4.21 -14.59 -9.22
CA LEU A 105 -3.63 -13.91 -8.06
C LEU A 105 -4.61 -13.82 -6.90
N VAL A 106 -5.87 -13.44 -7.15
CA VAL A 106 -6.88 -13.28 -6.09
C VAL A 106 -7.05 -14.57 -5.30
N LYS A 107 -7.22 -15.69 -6.01
CA LYS A 107 -7.37 -17.01 -5.38
C LYS A 107 -6.16 -17.37 -4.52
N ARG A 108 -4.93 -17.18 -5.06
CA ARG A 108 -3.69 -17.45 -4.31
C ARG A 108 -3.58 -16.61 -3.04
N LEU A 109 -3.96 -15.33 -3.10
CA LEU A 109 -3.92 -14.44 -1.95
C LEU A 109 -4.92 -14.89 -0.87
N VAL A 110 -6.17 -15.15 -1.24
CA VAL A 110 -7.22 -15.58 -0.32
C VAL A 110 -6.91 -16.94 0.32
N GLU A 111 -6.28 -17.87 -0.40
CA GLU A 111 -5.93 -19.19 0.14
C GLU A 111 -4.74 -19.13 1.12
N ALA A 112 -3.82 -18.18 0.93
CA ALA A 112 -2.57 -18.12 1.69
C ALA A 112 -2.60 -17.13 2.87
N ILE A 113 -3.44 -16.10 2.80
CA ILE A 113 -3.60 -15.08 3.84
C ILE A 113 -4.78 -15.49 4.71
N LYS A 114 -4.53 -15.69 6.01
CA LYS A 114 -5.55 -16.06 7.00
C LYS A 114 -5.70 -14.97 8.03
#